data_AF-A0A7V1UPL2-F1
#
_entry.id   AF-A0A7V1UPL2-F1
#
_cell.length_a   1.000
_cell.length_b   1.000
_cell.length_c   1.000
_cell.angle_alpha   90.00
_cell.angle_beta   90.00
_cell.angle_gamma   90.00
#
_symmetry.space_group_name_H-M   'P 1'
#
loop_
_entity.id
_entity.type
_entity.pdbx_description
1 polymer ?
#
loop_
_entity_poly.entity_id
_entity_poly.type
_entity_poly.pdbx_seq_one_letter_code
_entity_poly.pdbx_strand_id
1 'polypeptide(L)'
;MSNVRSFPGGRQKHESNRVARILRPGYVCDIIRDPHTDPPIFHWVVQDCETNEITGLGQAYSLGEAEQHASAFLFDLRQRRAI
;
A
#
# COMPACT_ATOMS: atom_id res chain seq x y z
N MET A 1 -24.15 7.44 44.92
CA MET A 1 -24.55 6.45 43.90
C MET A 1 -24.04 6.92 42.55
N SER A 2 -23.04 6.22 42.04
CA SER A 2 -22.31 6.52 40.80
C SER A 2 -23.16 6.20 39.57
N ASN A 3 -23.04 6.97 38.50
CA ASN A 3 -23.19 6.43 37.15
C ASN A 3 -22.29 7.20 36.18
N VAL A 4 -21.02 6.79 36.16
CA VAL A 4 -20.04 7.11 35.13
C VAL A 4 -20.53 6.47 33.84
N ARG A 5 -20.89 7.27 32.83
CA ARG A 5 -21.07 6.76 31.47
C ARG A 5 -19.70 6.42 30.92
N SER A 6 -19.32 5.16 31.09
CA SER A 6 -18.24 4.52 30.35
C SER A 6 -18.59 4.59 28.86
N PHE A 7 -17.93 5.46 28.11
CA PHE A 7 -17.86 5.30 26.66
C PHE A 7 -16.75 4.27 26.39
N PRO A 8 -17.07 3.08 25.85
CA PRO A 8 -16.04 2.15 25.44
C PRO A 8 -15.29 2.81 24.28
N GLY A 9 -13.97 2.94 24.46
CA GLY A 9 -13.04 3.38 23.44
C GLY A 9 -13.18 2.52 22.19
N GLY A 10 -13.85 3.08 21.18
CA GLY A 10 -13.69 2.65 19.81
C GLY A 10 -12.33 3.12 19.32
N ARG A 11 -11.26 2.40 19.70
CA ARG A 11 -10.05 2.39 18.87
C ARG A 11 -10.51 1.79 17.54
N GLN A 12 -10.97 2.64 16.62
CA GLN A 12 -11.01 2.31 15.21
C GLN A 12 -9.59 1.83 14.90
N LYS A 13 -9.44 0.52 14.77
CA LYS A 13 -8.24 -0.04 14.19
C LYS A 13 -8.14 0.68 12.86
N HIS A 14 -7.06 1.43 12.66
CA HIS A 14 -6.62 1.84 11.34
C HIS A 14 -6.41 0.51 10.62
N GLU A 15 -7.47 -0.05 10.05
CA GLU A 15 -7.39 -1.22 9.21
C GLU A 15 -6.55 -0.73 8.05
N SER A 16 -5.28 -1.13 8.06
CA SER A 16 -4.37 -0.78 6.99
C SER A 16 -5.04 -1.26 5.71
N ASN A 17 -5.52 -0.32 4.89
CA ASN A 17 -6.04 -0.58 3.55
C ASN A 17 -4.99 -1.27 2.64
N ARG A 18 -3.77 -1.45 3.15
CA ARG A 18 -2.71 -2.23 2.56
C ARG A 18 -3.06 -3.72 2.53
N VAL A 19 -3.25 -4.22 1.33
CA VAL A 19 -3.65 -5.62 1.08
C VAL A 19 -2.43 -6.49 0.83
N ALA A 20 -1.39 -5.95 0.19
CA ALA A 20 -0.15 -6.65 -0.06
C ALA A 20 1.07 -5.73 0.05
N ARG A 21 2.24 -6.33 0.33
CA ARG A 21 3.53 -5.65 0.34
C ARG A 21 4.56 -6.51 -0.39
N ILE A 22 5.19 -5.95 -1.42
CA ILE A 22 6.24 -6.60 -2.22
C ILE A 22 7.58 -5.96 -1.83
N LEU A 23 8.55 -6.79 -1.46
CA LEU A 23 9.88 -6.33 -1.05
C LEU A 23 10.93 -6.63 -2.14
N ARG A 24 11.76 -5.64 -2.43
CA ARG A 24 12.97 -5.76 -3.27
C ARG A 24 14.13 -5.02 -2.60
N PRO A 25 15.39 -5.37 -2.91
CA PRO A 25 16.54 -4.64 -2.38
C PRO A 25 16.41 -3.14 -2.66
N GLY A 26 16.42 -2.32 -1.62
CA GLY A 26 16.31 -0.86 -1.73
C GLY A 26 14.90 -0.31 -1.97
N TYR A 27 13.87 -1.15 -2.18
CA TYR A 27 12.52 -0.67 -2.47
C TYR A 27 11.43 -1.48 -1.76
N VAL A 28 10.39 -0.79 -1.33
CA VAL A 28 9.13 -1.40 -0.87
C VAL A 28 8.01 -0.98 -1.79
N CYS A 29 7.18 -1.93 -2.19
CA CYS A 29 5.92 -1.63 -2.86
C CYS A 29 4.75 -2.05 -1.98
N ASP A 30 3.83 -1.12 -1.77
CA ASP A 30 2.58 -1.35 -1.05
C ASP A 30 1.41 -1.32 -2.03
N ILE A 31 0.54 -2.32 -1.94
CA ILE A 31 -0.72 -2.37 -2.68
C ILE A 31 -1.83 -2.04 -1.70
N ILE A 32 -2.61 -1.02 -2.03
CA ILE A 32 -3.59 -0.37 -1.16
C ILE A 32 -4.95 -0.48 -1.86
N ARG A 33 -5.94 -1.01 -1.17
CA ARG A 33 -7.34 -1.00 -1.63
C ARG A 33 -7.98 0.34 -1.33
N ASP A 34 -8.72 0.89 -2.29
CA ASP A 34 -9.60 2.03 -2.05
C ASP A 34 -10.83 1.54 -1.24
N PRO A 35 -11.06 2.05 -0.02
CA PRO A 35 -12.18 1.64 0.81
C PRO A 35 -13.52 2.21 0.34
N HIS A 36 -13.53 3.16 -0.61
CA HIS A 36 -14.73 3.91 -1.02
C HIS A 36 -15.31 3.45 -2.36
N THR A 37 -14.72 2.45 -3.00
CA THR A 37 -15.10 2.02 -4.35
C THR A 37 -15.75 0.63 -4.35
N ASP A 38 -16.85 0.50 -5.08
CA ASP A 38 -17.46 -0.76 -5.47
C ASP A 38 -17.75 -0.72 -6.99
N PRO A 39 -17.09 -1.53 -7.84
CA PRO A 39 -16.20 -2.65 -7.51
C PRO A 39 -14.89 -2.22 -6.83
N PRO A 40 -14.18 -3.15 -6.15
CA PRO A 40 -12.94 -2.85 -5.45
C PRO A 40 -11.85 -2.33 -6.39
N ILE A 41 -11.30 -1.15 -6.07
CA ILE A 41 -10.17 -0.55 -6.76
C ILE A 41 -8.90 -0.70 -5.90
N PHE A 42 -7.77 -0.94 -6.57
CA PHE A 42 -6.46 -1.08 -5.95
C PHE A 42 -5.47 -0.07 -6.56
N HIS A 43 -4.60 0.42 -5.70
CA HIS A 43 -3.49 1.29 -6.01
C HIS A 43 -2.20 0.59 -5.60
N TRP A 44 -1.09 0.96 -6.21
CA TRP A 44 0.23 0.54 -5.74
C TRP A 44 1.14 1.76 -5.61
N VAL A 45 2.03 1.72 -4.62
CA VAL A 45 3.03 2.76 -4.37
C VAL A 45 4.37 2.10 -4.11
N VAL A 46 5.40 2.54 -4.83
CA VAL A 46 6.79 2.11 -4.66
C VAL A 46 7.55 3.22 -3.97
N GLN A 47 8.27 2.87 -2.92
CA GLN A 47 9.08 3.76 -2.13
C GLN A 47 10.52 3.25 -2.06
N ASP A 48 11.48 4.15 -2.22
CA ASP A 48 12.90 3.86 -1.99
C ASP A 48 13.18 3.84 -0.48
N CYS A 49 13.79 2.77 0.01
CA CYS A 49 14.07 2.57 1.43
C CYS A 49 15.22 3.46 1.94
N GLU A 50 16.09 3.96 1.06
CA GLU A 50 17.24 4.79 1.44
C GLU A 50 16.82 6.26 1.56
N THR A 51 16.08 6.77 0.59
CA THR A 51 15.64 8.18 0.55
C THR A 51 14.26 8.39 1.18
N ASN A 52 13.51 7.31 1.40
CA ASN A 52 12.12 7.34 1.85
C ASN A 52 11.18 8.06 0.85
N GLU A 53 11.61 8.24 -0.40
CA GLU A 53 10.84 8.92 -1.46
C GLU A 53 9.95 7.93 -2.23
N ILE A 54 8.80 8.40 -2.69
CA ILE A 54 7.94 7.64 -3.59
C ILE A 54 8.52 7.73 -5.00
N THR A 55 8.93 6.59 -5.54
CA THR A 55 9.56 6.49 -6.86
C THR A 55 8.59 6.07 -7.95
N GLY A 56 7.48 5.45 -7.57
CA GLY A 56 6.43 5.03 -8.50
C GLY A 56 5.07 4.94 -7.83
N LEU A 57 4.03 5.21 -8.60
CA LEU A 57 2.65 5.02 -8.18
C LEU A 57 1.81 4.55 -9.35
N GLY A 58 0.77 3.77 -9.04
CA GLY A 58 -0.27 3.42 -9.99
C GLY A 58 -1.63 3.36 -9.31
N GLN A 59 -2.67 3.70 -10.06
CA GLN A 59 -4.01 3.90 -9.54
C GLN A 59 -5.07 3.22 -10.41
N ALA A 60 -6.22 2.94 -9.81
CA ALA A 60 -7.42 2.48 -10.52
C ALA A 60 -7.29 1.11 -11.19
N TYR A 61 -6.69 0.14 -10.50
CA TYR A 61 -6.50 -1.23 -11.00
C TYR A 61 -7.39 -2.24 -10.30
N SER A 62 -7.61 -3.39 -10.94
CA SER A 62 -7.95 -4.61 -10.21
C SER A 62 -6.74 -5.11 -9.39
N LEU A 63 -6.96 -6.03 -8.44
CA LEU A 63 -5.86 -6.54 -7.61
C LEU A 63 -4.73 -7.18 -8.43
N GLY A 64 -5.09 -8.04 -9.39
CA GLY A 64 -4.10 -8.74 -10.22
C GLY A 64 -3.32 -7.78 -11.12
N GLU A 65 -3.98 -6.76 -11.67
CA GLU A 65 -3.30 -5.71 -12.43
C GLU A 65 -2.36 -4.90 -11.54
N ALA A 66 -2.79 -4.51 -10.34
CA ALA A 66 -1.95 -3.78 -9.41
C ALA A 66 -0.68 -4.57 -9.06
N GLU A 67 -0.80 -5.86 -8.77
CA GLU A 67 0.32 -6.76 -8.49
C GLU A 67 1.26 -6.92 -9.69
N GLN A 68 0.70 -7.11 -10.89
CA GLN A 68 1.48 -7.26 -12.12
C GLN A 68 2.26 -5.98 -12.45
N HIS A 69 1.59 -4.82 -12.44
CA HIS A 69 2.21 -3.54 -12.75
C HIS A 69 3.25 -3.13 -11.70
N ALA A 70 2.95 -3.30 -10.41
CA ALA A 70 3.90 -3.07 -9.33
C ALA A 70 5.16 -3.94 -9.46
N SER A 71 4.97 -5.23 -9.75
CA SER A 71 6.08 -6.17 -9.92
C SER A 71 6.94 -5.84 -11.14
N ALA A 72 6.33 -5.45 -12.25
CA ALA A 72 7.03 -5.02 -13.46
C ALA A 72 7.85 -3.75 -13.21
N PHE A 73 7.26 -2.74 -12.55
CA PHE A 73 7.95 -1.50 -12.22
C PHE A 73 9.15 -1.72 -11.29
N LEU A 74 8.97 -2.55 -10.25
CA LEU A 74 10.05 -2.94 -9.35
C LEU A 74 11.18 -3.70 -10.06
N PHE A 75 10.84 -4.52 -11.06
CA PHE A 75 11.83 -5.24 -11.85
C PHE A 75 12.68 -4.27 -12.70
N ASP A 76 12.04 -3.29 -13.33
CA ASP A 76 12.72 -2.25 -14.11
C ASP A 76 13.64 -1.38 -13.24
N LEU A 77 13.18 -1.00 -12.03
CA LEU A 77 14.01 -0.25 -11.07
C LEU A 77 15.25 -1.03 -10.63
N ARG A 78 15.11 -2.33 -10.40
CA ARG A 78 16.25 -3.19 -10.07
C ARG A 78 17.27 -3.19 -11.21
N GLN A 79 16.83 -3.28 -12.46
CA GLN A 79 17.75 -3.26 -13.60
C GLN A 79 18.53 -1.94 -13.70
N ARG A 80 17.89 -0.81 -13.39
CA ARG A 80 18.55 0.51 -13.40
C ARG A 80 19.61 0.69 -12.32
N ARG A 81 19.44 0.09 -11.12
CA ARG A 81 20.44 0.13 -10.04
C ARG A 81 21.61 -0.84 -10.25
N ALA A 82 21.49 -1.83 -11.15
CA ALA A 82 22.51 -2.85 -11.39
C ALA A 82 23.58 -2.43 -12.42
N ILE A 83 23.44 -1.24 -13.01
CA ILE A 83 24.37 -0.61 -13.96
C ILE A 83 25.09 0.51 -13.22
#